data_AF-A0A6S6TRI7-F1
#
_entry.id   AF-A0A6S6TRI7-F1
#
_cell.length_a   1.000
_cell.length_b   1.000
_cell.length_c   1.000
_cell.angle_alpha   90.00
_cell.angle_beta   90.00
_cell.angle_gamma   90.00
#
_symmetry.space_group_name_H-M   'P 1'
#
loop_
_entity.id
_entity.type
_entity.pdbx_description
1 polymer ?
#
loop_
_entity_poly.entity_id
_entity_poly.type
_entity_poly.pdbx_seq_one_letter_code
_entity_poly.pdbx_strand_id
1 'polypeptide(L)'
;MTGSRQFFRTISAFMVATILLFLLNRYLALWLGWPDLTGVFAWFGEGSEMSTTTLLQGVCLWFLYLLATVLIVRHVRKTPDTSMHDDAETYTRLSYFIVRAAFWSVFLIGLADTAISLLR
;
A
#
# COMPACT_ATOMS: atom_id res chain seq x y z
N MET A 1 6.55 -27.46 -16.82
CA MET A 1 6.66 -26.00 -17.11
C MET A 1 5.81 -25.12 -16.18
N THR A 2 5.49 -25.56 -14.96
CA THR A 2 4.61 -24.85 -14.01
C THR A 2 5.35 -23.86 -13.09
N GLY A 3 6.65 -24.10 -12.81
CA GLY A 3 7.42 -23.26 -11.88
C GLY A 3 7.65 -21.81 -12.35
N SER A 4 7.97 -21.62 -13.63
CA SER A 4 8.25 -20.27 -14.18
C SER A 4 7.03 -19.35 -14.13
N ARG A 5 5.82 -19.87 -14.40
CA ARG A 5 4.59 -19.06 -14.34
C ARG A 5 4.28 -18.59 -12.92
N GLN A 6 4.41 -19.45 -11.92
CA GLN A 6 4.15 -19.09 -10.52
C GLN A 6 5.14 -18.03 -9.99
N PHE A 7 6.40 -18.07 -10.46
CA PHE A 7 7.40 -17.08 -10.12
C PHE A 7 7.00 -15.67 -10.58
N PHE A 8 6.67 -15.51 -11.87
CA PHE A 8 6.25 -14.22 -12.43
C PHE A 8 4.96 -13.68 -11.79
N ARG A 9 4.00 -14.56 -11.47
CA ARG A 9 2.76 -14.17 -10.76
C ARG A 9 3.05 -13.66 -9.35
N THR A 10 3.95 -14.33 -8.63
CA THR A 10 4.38 -13.89 -7.29
C THR A 10 5.05 -12.52 -7.35
N ILE A 11 5.95 -12.30 -8.33
CA ILE A 11 6.61 -11.00 -8.52
C ILE A 11 5.58 -9.91 -8.84
N SER A 12 4.65 -10.17 -9.76
CA SER A 12 3.62 -9.19 -10.12
C SER A 12 2.74 -8.81 -8.93
N ALA A 13 2.26 -9.81 -8.19
CA ALA A 13 1.46 -9.58 -6.98
C ALA A 13 2.25 -8.85 -5.89
N PHE A 14 3.53 -9.18 -5.73
CA PHE A 14 4.43 -8.50 -4.79
C PHE A 14 4.65 -7.04 -5.17
N MET A 15 4.86 -6.73 -6.45
CA MET A 15 5.01 -5.36 -6.94
C MET A 15 3.76 -4.52 -6.66
N VAL A 16 2.57 -5.04 -7.02
CA VAL A 16 1.30 -4.33 -6.79
C VAL A 16 1.06 -4.08 -5.30
N ALA A 17 1.27 -5.10 -4.46
CA ALA A 17 1.09 -4.94 -3.03
C ALA A 17 2.10 -3.97 -2.41
N THR A 18 3.36 -3.98 -2.88
CA THR A 18 4.38 -3.03 -2.42
C THR A 18 3.96 -1.59 -2.72
N ILE A 19 3.40 -1.33 -3.90
CA ILE A 19 2.89 0.00 -4.26
C ILE A 19 1.71 0.40 -3.36
N LEU A 20 0.76 -0.50 -3.10
CA LEU A 20 -0.38 -0.22 -2.22
C LEU A 20 0.06 0.05 -0.78
N LEU A 21 0.99 -0.76 -0.25
CA LEU A 21 1.57 -0.55 1.08
C LEU A 21 2.36 0.74 1.15
N PHE A 22 3.11 1.09 0.09
CA PHE A 22 3.81 2.37 0.01
C PHE A 22 2.85 3.55 0.06
N LEU A 23 1.76 3.52 -0.71
CA LEU A 23 0.74 4.57 -0.67
C LEU A 23 0.11 4.69 0.72
N LEU A 24 -0.19 3.56 1.36
CA LEU A 24 -0.68 3.52 2.74
C LEU A 24 0.35 4.14 3.70
N ASN A 25 1.61 3.71 3.65
CA ASN A 25 2.68 4.28 4.46
C ASN A 25 2.79 5.81 4.27
N ARG A 26 2.74 6.30 3.04
CA ARG A 26 2.77 7.74 2.75
C ARG A 26 1.56 8.48 3.32
N TYR A 27 0.38 7.87 3.29
CA TYR A 27 -0.80 8.43 3.94
C TYR A 27 -0.61 8.51 5.46
N LEU A 28 -0.17 7.43 6.11
CA LEU A 28 0.06 7.42 7.56
C LEU A 28 1.15 8.43 7.98
N ALA A 29 2.24 8.51 7.24
CA ALA A 29 3.31 9.45 7.54
C ALA A 29 2.86 10.91 7.37
N LEU A 30 2.16 11.24 6.27
CA LEU A 30 1.79 12.61 5.95
C LEU A 30 0.61 13.14 6.80
N TRP A 31 -0.41 12.31 7.01
CA TRP A 31 -1.65 12.74 7.69
C TRP A 31 -1.69 12.40 9.18
N LEU A 32 -1.15 11.24 9.57
CA LEU A 32 -1.17 10.78 10.97
C LEU A 32 0.14 11.06 11.69
N GLY A 33 1.16 11.60 11.00
CA GLY A 33 2.47 11.89 11.58
C GLY A 33 3.23 10.65 12.04
N TRP A 34 2.91 9.47 11.48
CA TRP A 34 3.63 8.25 11.81
C TRP A 34 5.08 8.32 11.31
N PRO A 35 6.03 7.64 12.00
CA PRO A 35 7.40 7.56 11.53
C PRO A 35 7.43 6.85 10.18
N ASP A 36 8.21 7.40 9.24
CA ASP A 36 8.47 6.69 7.99
C ASP A 36 9.29 5.42 8.28
N LEU A 37 9.22 4.43 7.37
CA LEU A 37 9.93 3.16 7.52
C LEU A 37 11.44 3.35 7.74
N THR A 38 12.02 4.41 7.18
CA THR A 38 13.43 4.80 7.37
C THR A 38 13.73 5.24 8.81
N GLY A 39 12.77 5.87 9.49
CA GLY A 39 12.90 6.28 10.88
C GLY A 39 13.05 5.10 11.85
N VAL A 40 12.44 3.96 11.52
CA VAL A 40 12.58 2.71 12.30
C VAL A 40 13.99 2.13 12.14
N PHE A 41 14.56 2.15 10.93
CA PHE A 41 15.93 1.69 10.70
C PHE A 41 16.97 2.59 11.38
N ALA A 42 16.77 3.90 11.37
CA ALA A 42 17.64 4.86 12.05
C ALA A 42 17.65 4.62 13.58
N TRP A 43 16.53 4.22 14.18
CA TRP A 43 16.49 3.83 15.59
C TRP A 43 17.38 2.63 15.91
N PHE A 44 17.33 1.58 15.08
CA PHE A 44 18.19 0.39 15.25
C PHE A 44 19.69 0.69 15.09
N GLY A 45 20.05 1.72 14.31
CA GLY A 45 21.44 2.07 13.99
C GLY A 45 22.06 3.14 14.89
N GLU A 46 21.30 4.17 15.28
CA GLU A 46 21.84 5.37 15.95
C GLU A 46 21.43 5.50 17.42
N GLY A 47 20.63 4.57 17.97
CA GLY A 47 20.27 4.60 19.39
C GLY A 47 19.52 5.87 19.79
N SER A 48 18.71 6.42 18.88
CA SER A 48 17.91 7.61 19.14
C SER A 48 16.84 7.35 20.22
N GLU A 49 16.66 8.29 21.14
CA GLU A 49 15.60 8.26 22.14
C GLU A 49 14.24 8.53 21.47
N MET A 50 13.73 7.55 20.75
CA MET A 50 12.40 7.60 20.17
C MET A 50 11.37 7.26 21.25
N SER A 51 10.28 8.02 21.32
CA SER A 51 9.16 7.71 22.21
C SER A 51 8.67 6.27 21.96
N THR A 52 8.32 5.55 23.03
CA THR A 52 7.78 4.18 22.95
C THR A 52 6.57 4.08 21.99
N THR A 53 5.81 5.17 21.86
CA THR A 53 4.66 5.27 20.93
C THR A 53 5.09 5.22 19.47
N THR A 54 6.13 5.97 19.09
CA THR A 54 6.69 6.02 17.74
C THR A 54 7.31 4.67 17.36
N LEU A 55 7.97 4.00 18.31
CA LEU A 55 8.50 2.65 18.08
C LEU A 55 7.40 1.63 17.80
N LEU A 56 6.31 1.67 18.57
CA LEU A 56 5.19 0.75 18.39
C LEU A 56 4.52 0.95 17.03
N GLN A 57 4.36 2.20 16.58
CA GLN A 57 3.86 2.53 15.23
C GLN A 57 4.78 1.98 14.13
N GLY A 58 6.08 2.17 14.27
CA GLY A 58 7.07 1.66 13.31
C GLY A 58 7.10 0.13 13.23
N VAL A 59 7.06 -0.55 14.37
CA VAL A 59 6.98 -2.02 14.43
C VAL A 59 5.66 -2.51 13.84
N CYS A 60 4.55 -1.81 14.10
CA CYS A 60 3.24 -2.13 13.52
C CYS A 60 3.27 -2.06 11.98
N LEU A 61 3.87 -1.01 11.41
CA LEU A 61 4.07 -0.88 9.95
C LEU A 61 4.88 -2.06 9.41
N TRP A 62 5.98 -2.41 10.07
CA TRP A 62 6.79 -3.58 9.70
C TRP A 62 5.99 -4.88 9.69
N PHE A 63 5.19 -5.11 10.73
CA PHE A 63 4.29 -6.27 10.79
C PHE A 63 3.26 -6.26 9.67
N LEU A 64 2.72 -5.09 9.30
CA LEU A 64 1.78 -4.96 8.19
C LEU A 64 2.43 -5.36 6.85
N TYR A 65 3.65 -4.90 6.58
CA TYR A 65 4.41 -5.27 5.39
C TYR A 65 4.73 -6.77 5.34
N LEU A 66 5.13 -7.35 6.48
CA LEU A 66 5.40 -8.78 6.60
C LEU A 66 4.13 -9.60 6.37
N LEU A 67 3.03 -9.23 7.03
CA LEU A 67 1.73 -9.89 6.90
C LEU A 67 1.23 -9.86 5.45
N ALA A 68 1.30 -8.70 4.80
CA ALA A 68 0.92 -8.55 3.40
C ALA A 68 1.75 -9.46 2.48
N THR A 69 3.07 -9.53 2.71
CA THR A 69 3.97 -10.43 1.95
C THR A 69 3.54 -11.90 2.11
N VAL A 70 3.28 -12.34 3.34
CA VAL A 70 2.81 -13.72 3.63
C VAL A 70 1.48 -14.01 2.96
N LEU A 71 0.54 -13.06 3.01
CA LEU A 71 -0.78 -13.21 2.38
C LEU A 71 -0.68 -13.37 0.87
N ILE A 72 0.19 -12.61 0.20
CA ILE A 72 0.42 -12.72 -1.26
C ILE A 72 0.97 -14.09 -1.62
N VAL A 73 2.02 -14.53 -0.93
CA VAL A 73 2.63 -15.85 -1.19
C VAL A 73 1.59 -16.96 -0.95
N ARG A 74 0.76 -16.84 0.10
CA ARG A 74 -0.32 -17.79 0.36
C ARG A 74 -1.42 -17.73 -0.69
N HIS A 75 -1.77 -16.55 -1.20
CA HIS A 75 -2.78 -16.37 -2.23
C HIS A 75 -2.34 -17.03 -3.54
N VAL A 76 -1.14 -16.71 -4.03
CA VAL A 76 -0.59 -17.28 -5.27
C VAL A 76 -0.48 -18.81 -5.18
N ARG A 77 -0.07 -19.35 -4.03
CA ARG A 77 -0.01 -20.81 -3.82
C ARG A 77 -1.39 -21.48 -3.77
N LYS A 78 -2.43 -20.77 -3.36
CA LYS A 78 -3.81 -21.30 -3.28
C LYS A 78 -4.54 -21.27 -4.61
N THR A 79 -4.11 -20.44 -5.56
CA THR A 79 -4.74 -20.28 -6.87
C THR A 79 -3.79 -20.72 -8.00
N PRO A 80 -3.47 -22.03 -8.11
CA PRO A 80 -2.52 -22.51 -9.11
C PRO A 80 -3.05 -22.44 -10.54
N ASP A 81 -4.37 -22.53 -10.74
CA ASP A 81 -5.01 -22.64 -12.06
C ASP A 81 -5.37 -21.31 -12.74
N THR A 82 -5.36 -20.21 -12.00
CA THR A 82 -5.57 -18.85 -12.56
C THR A 82 -4.51 -18.51 -13.61
N SER A 83 -4.96 -17.98 -14.75
CA SER A 83 -4.05 -17.57 -15.81
C SER A 83 -3.43 -16.21 -15.51
N MET A 84 -2.29 -15.90 -16.15
CA MET A 84 -1.67 -14.57 -16.06
C MET A 84 -2.56 -13.47 -16.65
N HIS A 85 -3.46 -13.82 -17.57
CA HIS A 85 -4.37 -12.86 -18.18
C HIS A 85 -5.46 -12.43 -17.18
N ASP A 86 -5.98 -13.38 -16.40
CA ASP A 86 -7.01 -13.12 -15.38
C ASP A 86 -6.46 -12.21 -14.25
N ASP A 87 -5.21 -12.44 -13.83
CA ASP A 87 -4.53 -11.59 -12.85
C ASP A 87 -4.36 -10.16 -13.40
N ALA A 88 -3.97 -10.02 -14.66
CA ALA A 88 -3.80 -8.72 -15.31
C ALA A 88 -5.11 -7.95 -15.41
N GLU A 89 -6.21 -8.63 -15.75
CA GLU A 89 -7.55 -8.02 -15.76
C GLU A 89 -7.96 -7.56 -14.36
N THR A 90 -7.67 -8.37 -13.33
CA THR A 90 -7.96 -8.03 -11.93
C THR A 90 -7.21 -6.79 -11.49
N TYR A 91 -5.90 -6.69 -11.76
CA TYR A 91 -5.10 -5.50 -11.43
C TYR A 91 -5.53 -4.27 -12.22
N THR A 92 -5.94 -4.46 -13.48
CA THR A 92 -6.48 -3.37 -14.32
C THR A 92 -7.81 -2.86 -13.76
N ARG A 93 -8.70 -3.75 -13.33
CA ARG A 93 -9.97 -3.37 -12.70
C ARG A 93 -9.74 -2.61 -11.39
N LEU A 94 -8.76 -3.06 -10.60
CA LEU A 94 -8.35 -2.39 -9.37
C LEU A 94 -7.82 -0.97 -9.64
N SER A 95 -6.94 -0.81 -10.63
CA SER A 95 -6.40 0.51 -10.98
C SER A 95 -7.49 1.46 -11.47
N TYR A 96 -8.41 0.99 -12.32
CA TYR A 96 -9.57 1.77 -12.74
C TYR A 96 -10.43 2.23 -11.56
N PHE A 97 -10.65 1.36 -10.58
CA PHE A 97 -11.39 1.70 -9.38
C PHE A 97 -10.68 2.81 -8.57
N ILE A 98 -9.37 2.66 -8.33
CA ILE A 98 -8.57 3.63 -7.57
C ILE A 98 -8.56 4.99 -8.27
N VAL A 99 -8.28 5.03 -9.57
CA VAL A 99 -8.24 6.27 -10.36
C VAL A 99 -9.59 6.98 -10.33
N ARG A 100 -10.68 6.23 -10.52
CA ARG A 100 -12.04 6.80 -10.46
C ARG A 100 -12.37 7.34 -9.08
N ALA A 101 -12.02 6.62 -8.01
CA ALA A 101 -12.24 7.07 -6.64
C ALA A 101 -11.43 8.34 -6.34
N ALA A 102 -10.14 8.38 -6.70
CA ALA A 102 -9.28 9.54 -6.49
C ALA A 102 -9.79 10.77 -7.25
N PHE A 103 -10.22 10.59 -8.51
CA PHE A 103 -10.81 11.66 -9.32
C PHE A 103 -12.04 12.25 -8.63
N TRP A 104 -13.01 11.41 -8.25
CA TRP A 104 -14.24 11.91 -7.62
C TRP A 104 -13.98 12.54 -6.27
N SER A 105 -13.07 12.00 -5.46
CA SER A 105 -12.70 12.60 -4.16
C SER A 105 -12.15 14.01 -4.34
N VAL A 106 -11.16 14.22 -5.22
CA VAL A 106 -10.56 15.55 -5.43
C VAL A 106 -11.56 16.51 -6.07
N PHE A 107 -12.36 16.04 -7.03
CA PHE A 107 -13.40 16.85 -7.68
C PHE A 107 -14.44 17.36 -6.69
N LEU A 108 -14.96 16.49 -5.80
CA LEU A 108 -15.94 16.87 -4.80
C LEU A 108 -15.37 17.83 -3.75
N ILE A 109 -14.12 17.60 -3.31
CA ILE A 109 -13.43 18.52 -2.39
C ILE A 109 -13.27 19.90 -3.04
N GLY A 110 -12.84 19.97 -4.31
CA GLY A 110 -12.70 21.24 -5.03
C GLY A 110 -14.04 21.95 -5.27
N LEU A 111 -15.11 21.20 -5.53
CA LEU A 111 -16.46 21.74 -5.65
C LEU A 111 -16.94 22.36 -4.33
N ALA A 112 -16.72 21.66 -3.21
CA ALA A 112 -17.07 22.17 -1.89
C ALA A 112 -16.27 23.44 -1.54
N ASP A 113 -14.96 23.46 -1.83
CA ASP A 113 -14.10 24.62 -1.61
C ASP A 113 -14.56 25.84 -2.42
N THR A 114 -14.91 25.64 -3.69
CA THR A 114 -15.47 26.69 -4.55
C THR A 114 -16.80 27.22 -4.00
N ALA A 115 -17.69 26.33 -3.54
CA ALA A 115 -18.96 26.73 -2.97
C ALA A 115 -18.80 27.56 -1.68
N ILE A 116 -17.84 27.20 -0.81
CA ILE A 116 -17.51 27.96 0.39
C ILE A 116 -16.94 29.33 0.01
N SER A 117 -16.07 29.39 -1.00
CA SER A 117 -15.50 30.65 -1.49
C SER A 117 -16.54 31.62 -2.03
N LEU A 118 -17.61 31.12 -2.69
CA LEU A 118 -18.72 31.96 -3.16
C LEU A 118 -19.62 32.49 -2.03
N LEU A 119 -19.65 31.79 -0.88
CA LEU A 119 -20.42 32.20 0.29
C LEU A 119 -19.66 33.21 1.18
N ARG A 120 -18.34 33.34 0.97
CA ARG A 120 -17.47 34.24 1.71
C ARG A 120 -17.38 35.60 1.04
#